data_AF-A0AAD2RD59-F1
#
_entry.id   AF-A0AAD2RD59-F1
#
_cell.length_a   1.000
_cell.length_b   1.000
_cell.length_c   1.000
_cell.angle_alpha   90.00
_cell.angle_beta   90.00
_cell.angle_gamma   90.00
#
_symmetry.space_group_name_H-M   'P 1'
#
loop_
_entity.id
_entity.type
_entity.pdbx_description
1 polymer ?
#
loop_
_entity_poly.entity_id
_entity_poly.type
_entity_poly.pdbx_seq_one_letter_code
_entity_poly.pdbx_strand_id
1 'polypeptide(L)'
;MLEVTDLYGNSEPLTNHSILENNFEINTVPDLNFTVYRKYNERAFDMITEKCVITEVESKEMYRIEMFSCIGSGDTIGYNVQCLHIVKDLNNKLLTSELKGSQTIKSCMDFIVSGTKFTYEILDSFSSFDFESLGNDFALNVLLNNILVNFKAEFEVTNYHIVIRKKIGIENAFIFVDGFNINKLSFTNDST
;
A
#
# COMPACT_ATOMS: atom_id res chain seq x y z
N MET A 1 17.26 -0.07 5.64
CA MET A 1 17.27 -1.12 6.71
C MET A 1 15.83 -1.33 7.13
N LEU A 2 15.43 -2.54 7.53
CA LEU A 2 14.06 -2.80 8.00
C LEU A 2 14.01 -2.93 9.53
N GLU A 3 12.84 -2.74 10.09
CA GLU A 3 12.51 -3.01 11.49
C GLU A 3 11.18 -3.76 11.56
N VAL A 4 11.12 -4.83 12.36
CA VAL A 4 9.86 -5.52 12.65
C VAL A 4 9.33 -5.05 14.00
N THR A 5 8.06 -4.69 14.04
CA THR A 5 7.32 -4.35 15.26
C THR A 5 6.19 -5.34 15.47
N ASP A 6 6.17 -6.00 16.63
CA ASP A 6 5.15 -6.96 16.98
C ASP A 6 3.82 -6.28 17.40
N LEU A 7 2.80 -7.08 17.70
CA LEU A 7 1.49 -6.59 18.13
C LEU A 7 1.50 -5.92 19.52
N TYR A 8 2.53 -6.15 20.32
CA TYR A 8 2.71 -5.57 21.65
C TYR A 8 3.53 -4.27 21.62
N GLY A 9 4.09 -3.91 20.45
CA GLY A 9 4.90 -2.71 20.24
C GLY A 9 6.39 -2.92 20.53
N ASN A 10 6.86 -4.16 20.66
CA ASN A 10 8.30 -4.44 20.71
C ASN A 10 8.85 -4.39 19.29
N SER A 11 10.04 -3.82 19.13
CA SER A 11 10.68 -3.65 17.82
C SER A 11 12.09 -4.22 17.82
N GLU A 12 12.46 -4.89 16.73
CA GLU A 12 13.81 -5.41 16.49
C GLU A 12 14.25 -5.11 15.05
N PRO A 13 15.53 -4.79 14.80
CA PRO A 13 16.03 -4.52 13.47
C PRO A 13 16.11 -5.80 12.62
N LEU A 14 15.75 -5.67 11.34
CA LEU A 14 15.93 -6.67 10.30
C LEU A 14 17.01 -6.20 9.32
N THR A 15 18.13 -6.91 9.33
CA THR A 15 19.30 -6.65 8.49
C THR A 15 19.57 -7.80 7.54
N ASN A 16 20.45 -7.60 6.56
CA ASN A 16 20.88 -8.66 5.64
C ASN A 16 19.73 -9.40 4.96
N HIS A 17 18.65 -8.66 4.67
CA HIS A 17 17.53 -9.12 3.85
C HIS A 17 17.90 -9.06 2.37
N SER A 18 17.14 -9.73 1.51
CA SER A 18 17.27 -9.59 0.06
C SER A 18 17.03 -8.15 -0.39
N ILE A 19 17.26 -7.87 -1.68
CA ILE A 19 16.75 -6.65 -2.29
C ILE A 19 15.24 -6.57 -2.02
N LEU A 20 14.76 -5.37 -1.68
CA LEU A 20 13.36 -5.09 -1.46
C LEU A 20 12.64 -5.02 -2.81
N GLU A 21 11.66 -5.89 -3.00
CA GLU A 21 10.79 -5.88 -4.16
C GLU A 21 9.56 -5.04 -3.81
N ASN A 22 9.59 -3.77 -4.17
CA ASN A 22 8.43 -2.88 -4.02
C ASN A 22 7.67 -2.80 -5.34
N ASN A 23 6.40 -3.16 -5.34
CA ASN A 23 5.54 -2.92 -6.50
C ASN A 23 4.55 -1.80 -6.17
N PHE A 24 4.53 -0.81 -7.06
CA PHE A 24 3.64 0.34 -6.98
C PHE A 24 2.86 0.41 -8.27
N GLU A 25 1.54 0.33 -8.16
CA GLU A 25 0.65 0.61 -9.27
C GLU A 25 -0.31 1.72 -8.86
N ILE A 26 -0.74 2.53 -9.83
CA ILE A 26 -1.69 3.61 -9.57
C ILE A 26 -3.00 2.97 -9.13
N ASN A 27 -3.58 3.54 -8.06
CA ASN A 27 -4.86 3.10 -7.52
C ASN A 27 -4.89 1.64 -7.02
N THR A 28 -3.74 1.12 -6.59
CA THR A 28 -3.64 -0.17 -5.88
C THR A 28 -2.96 0.01 -4.52
N VAL A 29 -3.03 -1.03 -3.69
CA VAL A 29 -2.28 -1.06 -2.43
C VAL A 29 -0.85 -1.49 -2.75
N PRO A 30 0.18 -0.67 -2.44
CA PRO A 30 1.56 -1.07 -2.64
C PRO A 30 1.93 -2.30 -1.81
N ASP A 31 2.76 -3.18 -2.37
CA ASP A 31 3.32 -4.32 -1.66
C ASP A 31 4.84 -4.22 -1.54
N LEU A 32 5.36 -4.87 -0.50
CA LEU A 32 6.77 -5.01 -0.21
C LEU A 32 7.08 -6.47 0.06
N ASN A 33 7.90 -7.07 -0.80
CA ASN A 33 8.36 -8.44 -0.66
C ASN A 33 9.86 -8.50 -0.42
N PHE A 34 10.28 -9.40 0.46
CA PHE A 34 11.69 -9.64 0.74
C PHE A 34 11.92 -11.01 1.37
N THR A 35 13.16 -11.45 1.32
CA THR A 35 13.64 -12.64 2.01
C THR A 35 14.52 -12.24 3.19
N VAL A 36 14.34 -12.90 4.33
CA VAL A 36 15.22 -12.75 5.50
C VAL A 36 15.62 -14.10 6.08
N TYR A 37 16.84 -14.19 6.62
CA TYR A 37 17.38 -15.41 7.21
C TYR A 37 17.61 -15.27 8.71
N ARG A 38 17.26 -16.32 9.46
CA ARG A 38 17.39 -16.38 10.92
C ARG A 38 18.84 -16.18 11.38
N LYS A 39 19.82 -16.70 10.63
CA LYS A 39 21.25 -16.66 10.94
C LYS A 39 21.78 -15.25 11.31
N TYR A 40 21.20 -14.21 10.73
CA TYR A 40 21.63 -12.82 10.95
C TYR A 40 20.65 -12.01 11.80
N ASN A 41 19.47 -12.57 12.09
CA ASN A 41 18.33 -11.82 12.63
C ASN A 41 17.56 -12.63 13.68
N GLU A 42 18.23 -13.43 14.51
CA GLU A 42 17.56 -14.44 15.36
C GLU A 42 16.35 -13.89 16.13
N ARG A 43 16.51 -12.75 16.83
CA ARG A 43 15.42 -12.11 17.58
C ARG A 43 14.29 -11.60 16.68
N ALA A 44 14.63 -10.79 15.68
CA ALA A 44 13.65 -10.23 14.75
C ALA A 44 12.94 -11.31 13.93
N PHE A 45 13.64 -12.40 13.58
CA PHE A 45 13.11 -13.54 12.84
C PHE A 45 12.05 -14.28 13.66
N ASP A 46 12.34 -14.52 14.95
CA ASP A 46 11.40 -15.18 15.85
C ASP A 46 10.18 -14.28 16.20
N MET A 47 10.24 -12.97 15.90
CA MET A 47 9.12 -12.02 15.99
C MET A 47 8.22 -11.97 14.74
N ILE A 48 8.64 -12.56 13.62
CA ILE A 48 7.84 -12.52 12.38
C ILE A 48 6.59 -13.38 12.58
N THR A 49 5.45 -12.70 12.70
CA THR A 49 4.13 -13.30 12.68
C THR A 49 3.22 -12.52 11.75
N GLU A 50 2.08 -13.10 11.40
CA GLU A 50 1.03 -12.37 10.69
C GLU A 50 0.68 -11.07 11.42
N LYS A 51 0.38 -10.03 10.65
CA LYS A 51 0.01 -8.70 11.15
C LYS A 51 1.11 -7.94 11.91
N CYS A 52 2.34 -8.43 12.04
CA CYS A 52 3.45 -7.56 12.45
C CYS A 52 3.63 -6.42 11.44
N VAL A 53 4.22 -5.30 11.90
CA VAL A 53 4.51 -4.15 11.04
C VAL A 53 5.99 -4.15 10.70
N ILE A 54 6.29 -4.13 9.41
CA ILE A 54 7.61 -3.85 8.87
C ILE A 54 7.70 -2.36 8.61
N THR A 55 8.72 -1.70 9.16
CA THR A 55 9.02 -0.29 8.90
C THR A 55 10.34 -0.19 8.15
N GLU A 56 10.34 0.52 7.02
CA GLU A 56 11.57 0.89 6.35
C GLU A 56 12.16 2.13 7.04
N VAL A 57 13.40 2.02 7.52
CA VAL A 57 13.96 2.96 8.50
C VAL A 57 14.27 4.34 7.89
N GLU A 58 14.59 4.42 6.60
CA GLU A 58 14.99 5.67 5.93
C GLU A 58 13.76 6.51 5.54
N SER A 59 12.81 5.90 4.84
CA SER A 59 11.56 6.47 4.37
C SER A 59 10.49 6.58 5.46
N LYS A 60 10.58 5.76 6.51
CA LYS A 60 9.55 5.60 7.55
C LYS A 60 8.23 5.02 7.04
N GLU A 61 8.23 4.41 5.85
CA GLU A 61 7.04 3.74 5.33
C GLU A 61 6.79 2.42 6.09
N MET A 62 5.51 2.17 6.38
CA MET A 62 5.03 1.05 7.16
C MET A 62 4.24 0.08 6.28
N TYR A 63 4.52 -1.20 6.46
CA TYR A 63 3.87 -2.30 5.77
C TYR A 63 3.44 -3.34 6.81
N ARG A 64 2.27 -3.95 6.60
CA ARG A 64 1.78 -5.04 7.44
C ARG A 64 2.08 -6.38 6.77
N ILE A 65 2.61 -7.33 7.55
CA ILE A 65 2.83 -8.69 7.06
C ILE A 65 1.48 -9.35 6.82
N GLU A 66 1.22 -9.72 5.57
CA GLU A 66 0.04 -10.49 5.18
C GLU A 66 0.32 -11.99 5.25
N MET A 67 1.48 -12.40 4.74
CA MET A 67 1.91 -13.79 4.80
C MET A 67 3.42 -13.92 4.76
N PHE A 68 3.91 -15.06 5.23
CA PHE A 68 5.29 -15.46 5.07
C PHE A 68 5.38 -16.96 4.85
N SER A 69 6.41 -17.42 4.14
CA SER A 69 6.64 -18.84 3.89
C SER A 69 8.06 -19.22 4.26
N CYS A 70 8.21 -20.38 4.90
CA CYS A 70 9.50 -20.94 5.27
C CYS A 70 10.28 -21.37 4.03
N ILE A 71 11.52 -20.90 3.94
CA ILE A 71 12.51 -21.39 2.98
C ILE A 71 13.69 -21.95 3.76
N GLY A 72 14.23 -23.08 3.30
CA GLY A 72 15.41 -23.65 3.92
C GLY A 72 16.01 -24.78 3.10
N SER A 73 17.34 -24.83 3.09
CA SER A 73 18.13 -25.95 2.56
C SER A 73 19.40 -26.06 3.41
N GLY A 74 19.63 -27.23 4.00
CA GLY A 74 20.71 -27.45 4.97
C GLY A 74 20.49 -26.67 6.28
N ASP A 75 21.53 -25.99 6.75
CA ASP A 75 21.56 -25.34 8.08
C ASP A 75 20.97 -23.92 8.13
N THR A 76 20.40 -23.44 7.03
CA THR A 76 19.87 -22.07 6.95
C THR A 76 18.36 -22.07 6.79
N ILE A 77 17.67 -21.46 7.74
CA ILE A 77 16.22 -21.21 7.71
C ILE A 77 15.99 -19.73 7.42
N GLY A 78 15.03 -19.44 6.55
CA GLY A 78 14.61 -18.09 6.21
C GLY A 78 13.11 -18.00 5.95
N TYR A 79 12.62 -16.78 5.77
CA TYR A 79 11.26 -16.48 5.36
C TYR A 79 11.26 -15.65 4.09
N ASN A 80 10.40 -16.02 3.14
CA ASN A 80 9.90 -15.11 2.13
C ASN A 80 8.69 -14.40 2.74
N VAL A 81 8.81 -13.09 2.94
CA VAL A 81 7.81 -12.25 3.60
C VAL A 81 7.11 -11.41 2.55
N GLN A 82 5.79 -11.40 2.58
CA GLN A 82 4.94 -10.56 1.74
C GLN A 82 4.17 -9.60 2.63
N CYS A 83 4.30 -8.31 2.35
CA CYS A 83 3.67 -7.24 3.11
C CYS A 83 2.83 -6.37 2.20
N LEU A 84 1.73 -5.83 2.72
CA LEU A 84 0.96 -4.76 2.09
C LEU A 84 1.18 -3.46 2.85
N HIS A 85 1.19 -2.34 2.15
CA HIS A 85 1.30 -1.02 2.77
C HIS A 85 0.20 -0.82 3.82
N ILE A 86 0.49 -0.09 4.90
CA ILE A 86 -0.39 0.05 6.06
C ILE A 86 -1.78 0.60 5.71
N VAL A 87 -1.95 1.27 4.56
CA VAL A 87 -3.26 1.67 4.02
C VAL A 87 -4.25 0.50 3.90
N LYS A 88 -3.76 -0.74 3.77
CA LYS A 88 -4.59 -1.95 3.81
C LYS A 88 -5.44 -2.03 5.09
N ASP A 89 -4.97 -1.46 6.19
CA ASP A 89 -5.70 -1.42 7.46
C ASP A 89 -7.02 -0.65 7.38
N LEU A 90 -7.20 0.22 6.38
CA LEU A 90 -8.49 0.85 6.13
C LEU A 90 -9.58 -0.21 5.86
N ASN A 91 -9.20 -1.39 5.39
CA ASN A 91 -10.08 -2.54 5.21
C ASN A 91 -10.58 -3.15 6.54
N ASN A 92 -10.04 -2.75 7.70
CA ASN A 92 -10.57 -3.19 9.00
C ASN A 92 -11.89 -2.49 9.36
N LYS A 93 -12.25 -1.41 8.65
CA LYS A 93 -13.51 -0.69 8.86
C LYS A 93 -14.56 -1.16 7.86
N LEU A 94 -15.61 -1.80 8.37
CA LEU A 94 -16.84 -2.08 7.62
C LEU A 94 -17.78 -0.87 7.69
N LEU A 95 -18.19 -0.34 6.54
CA LEU A 95 -19.20 0.73 6.45
C LEU A 95 -20.58 0.10 6.47
N THR A 96 -21.33 0.23 7.56
CA THR A 96 -22.69 -0.34 7.68
C THR A 96 -23.79 0.58 7.18
N SER A 97 -23.48 1.85 6.94
CA SER A 97 -24.39 2.84 6.34
C SER A 97 -24.01 3.15 4.89
N GLU A 98 -24.86 3.91 4.22
CA GLU A 98 -24.67 4.30 2.82
C GLU A 98 -24.82 5.83 2.66
N LEU A 99 -23.99 6.42 1.80
CA LEU A 99 -24.22 7.75 1.24
C LEU A 99 -25.00 7.63 -0.07
N LYS A 100 -25.94 8.54 -0.31
CA LYS A 100 -26.76 8.60 -1.53
C LYS A 100 -26.87 10.03 -2.03
N GLY A 101 -27.27 10.17 -3.28
CA GLY A 101 -27.44 11.47 -3.93
C GLY A 101 -26.10 12.13 -4.24
N SER A 102 -26.15 13.44 -4.50
CA SER A 102 -24.97 14.24 -4.84
C SER A 102 -24.02 14.38 -3.64
N GLN A 103 -22.82 13.81 -3.77
CA GLN A 103 -21.77 13.84 -2.76
C GLN A 103 -20.51 14.49 -3.30
N THR A 104 -19.84 15.27 -2.45
CA THR A 104 -18.47 15.72 -2.71
C THR A 104 -17.48 14.62 -2.37
N ILE A 105 -16.31 14.61 -3.02
CA ILE A 105 -15.25 13.66 -2.67
C ILE A 105 -14.84 13.80 -1.20
N LYS A 106 -14.89 15.02 -0.63
CA LYS A 106 -14.67 15.28 0.79
C LYS A 106 -15.67 14.50 1.67
N SER A 107 -16.96 14.56 1.36
CA SER A 107 -18.00 13.82 2.10
C SER A 107 -17.72 12.31 2.09
N CYS A 108 -17.31 11.78 0.92
CA CYS A 108 -16.96 10.38 0.77
C CYS A 108 -15.68 10.01 1.57
N MET A 109 -14.65 10.87 1.54
CA MET A 109 -13.42 10.67 2.30
C MET A 109 -13.67 10.72 3.81
N ASP A 110 -14.41 11.73 4.29
CA ASP A 110 -14.85 11.83 5.69
C ASP A 110 -15.57 10.55 6.13
N PHE A 111 -16.45 10.03 5.27
CA PHE A 111 -17.21 8.81 5.54
C PHE A 111 -16.31 7.58 5.70
N ILE A 112 -15.33 7.37 4.81
CA ILE A 112 -14.43 6.21 4.89
C ILE A 112 -13.40 6.32 6.02
N VAL A 113 -12.89 7.52 6.35
CA VAL A 113 -11.85 7.66 7.39
C VAL A 113 -12.40 7.83 8.81
N SER A 114 -13.67 8.22 8.98
CA SER A 114 -14.26 8.51 10.29
C SER A 114 -14.08 7.35 11.28
N GLY A 115 -13.60 7.63 12.49
CA GLY A 115 -13.37 6.60 13.52
C GLY A 115 -12.17 5.68 13.26
N THR A 116 -11.34 5.95 12.25
CA THR A 116 -10.06 5.28 12.02
C THR A 116 -8.89 6.18 12.40
N LYS A 117 -7.66 5.65 12.30
CA LYS A 117 -6.43 6.43 12.45
C LYS A 117 -6.06 7.21 11.17
N PHE A 118 -6.75 6.93 10.05
CA PHE A 118 -6.43 7.53 8.77
C PHE A 118 -6.85 8.98 8.72
N THR A 119 -6.00 9.78 8.08
CA THR A 119 -6.28 11.16 7.69
C THR A 119 -6.16 11.28 6.19
N TYR A 120 -6.70 12.35 5.62
CA TYR A 120 -6.58 12.58 4.19
C TYR A 120 -6.41 14.06 3.84
N GLU A 121 -5.87 14.29 2.66
CA GLU A 121 -5.80 15.59 2.00
C GLU A 121 -6.34 15.46 0.56
N ILE A 122 -7.06 16.48 0.09
CA ILE A 122 -7.50 16.57 -1.30
C ILE A 122 -6.82 17.80 -1.91
N LEU A 123 -5.93 17.58 -2.86
CA LEU A 123 -5.11 18.65 -3.44
C LEU A 123 -5.77 19.33 -4.64
N ASP A 124 -6.68 18.64 -5.31
CA ASP A 124 -7.37 19.12 -6.50
C ASP A 124 -8.85 19.40 -6.26
N SER A 125 -9.45 20.20 -7.14
CA SER A 125 -10.91 20.45 -7.11
C SER A 125 -11.67 19.39 -7.91
N PHE A 126 -12.66 18.76 -7.27
CA PHE A 126 -13.53 17.75 -7.87
C PHE A 126 -14.98 18.23 -7.89
N SER A 127 -15.71 17.97 -8.98
CA SER A 127 -17.16 18.13 -9.01
C SER A 127 -17.81 17.07 -8.12
N SER A 128 -19.03 17.34 -7.64
CA SER A 128 -19.80 16.31 -6.92
C SER A 128 -20.21 15.17 -7.86
N PHE A 129 -20.38 13.97 -7.30
CA PHE A 129 -20.87 12.79 -8.00
C PHE A 129 -22.18 12.31 -7.37
N ASP A 130 -23.12 11.87 -8.19
CA ASP A 130 -24.43 11.40 -7.73
C ASP A 130 -24.40 9.89 -7.52
N PHE A 131 -24.47 9.44 -6.26
CA PHE A 131 -24.41 8.02 -5.91
C PHE A 131 -25.81 7.44 -5.69
N GLU A 132 -26.12 6.32 -6.37
CA GLU A 132 -27.27 5.49 -5.99
C GLU A 132 -27.08 4.90 -4.58
N SER A 133 -25.87 4.42 -4.29
CA SER A 133 -25.40 4.00 -2.98
C SER A 133 -23.87 3.98 -2.94
N LEU A 134 -23.28 4.44 -1.83
CA LEU A 134 -21.86 4.35 -1.53
C LEU A 134 -21.69 3.90 -0.07
N GLY A 135 -21.22 2.67 0.15
CA GLY A 135 -21.08 2.07 1.47
C GLY A 135 -21.35 0.58 1.46
N ASN A 136 -21.74 0.03 2.61
CA ASN A 136 -22.06 -1.40 2.78
C ASN A 136 -20.92 -2.36 2.37
N ASP A 137 -19.68 -1.89 2.46
CA ASP A 137 -18.45 -2.61 2.12
C ASP A 137 -17.32 -2.09 3.03
N PHE A 138 -16.14 -2.72 2.96
CA PHE A 138 -14.96 -2.24 3.65
C PHE A 138 -14.48 -0.91 3.08
N ALA A 139 -14.04 -0.01 3.97
CA ALA A 139 -13.69 1.36 3.61
C ALA A 139 -12.59 1.44 2.52
N LEU A 140 -11.64 0.50 2.50
CA LEU A 140 -10.64 0.41 1.44
C LEU A 140 -11.24 0.04 0.08
N ASN A 141 -12.16 -0.93 0.03
CA ASN A 141 -12.84 -1.30 -1.21
C ASN A 141 -13.66 -0.12 -1.74
N VAL A 142 -14.37 0.59 -0.86
CA VAL A 142 -15.12 1.80 -1.22
C VAL A 142 -14.20 2.89 -1.77
N LEU A 143 -13.00 3.07 -1.20
CA LEU A 143 -11.99 3.98 -1.74
C LEU A 143 -11.59 3.57 -3.16
N LEU A 144 -11.08 2.36 -3.33
CA LEU A 144 -10.46 1.89 -4.58
C LEU A 144 -11.47 1.73 -5.72
N ASN A 145 -12.62 1.11 -5.44
CA ASN A 145 -13.57 0.68 -6.47
C ASN A 145 -14.68 1.69 -6.73
N ASN A 146 -14.93 2.62 -5.80
CA ASN A 146 -16.00 3.60 -5.95
C ASN A 146 -15.48 5.04 -5.97
N ILE A 147 -14.79 5.49 -4.92
CA ILE A 147 -14.40 6.91 -4.82
C ILE A 147 -13.42 7.28 -5.93
N LEU A 148 -12.31 6.56 -6.05
CA LEU A 148 -11.28 6.88 -7.05
C LEU A 148 -11.82 6.75 -8.48
N VAL A 149 -12.62 5.71 -8.75
CA VAL A 149 -13.24 5.48 -10.06
C VAL A 149 -14.21 6.60 -10.45
N ASN A 150 -15.18 6.92 -9.58
CA ASN A 150 -16.25 7.85 -9.93
C ASN A 150 -15.79 9.30 -10.00
N PHE A 151 -14.84 9.70 -9.14
CA PHE A 151 -14.24 11.04 -9.19
C PHE A 151 -13.07 11.15 -10.18
N LYS A 152 -12.67 10.04 -10.83
CA LYS A 152 -11.46 9.96 -11.68
C LYS A 152 -10.24 10.51 -10.96
N ALA A 153 -10.08 10.08 -9.72
CA ALA A 153 -9.02 10.50 -8.84
C ALA A 153 -7.95 9.41 -8.76
N GLU A 154 -6.75 9.84 -8.40
CA GLU A 154 -5.63 8.99 -8.05
C GLU A 154 -5.26 9.25 -6.59
N PHE A 155 -4.67 8.25 -5.93
CA PHE A 155 -4.24 8.38 -4.54
C PHE A 155 -2.75 8.05 -4.34
N GLU A 156 -2.14 8.78 -3.43
CA GLU A 156 -0.83 8.49 -2.85
C GLU A 156 -1.02 8.25 -1.35
N VAL A 157 -0.09 7.50 -0.75
CA VAL A 157 -0.12 7.21 0.68
C VAL A 157 1.24 7.39 1.30
N THR A 158 1.20 7.92 2.52
CA THR A 158 2.32 7.91 3.45
C THR A 158 1.76 7.43 4.77
N ASN A 159 2.00 6.17 5.08
CA ASN A 159 1.46 5.52 6.27
C ASN A 159 -0.07 5.69 6.42
N TYR A 160 -0.51 6.39 7.47
CA TYR A 160 -1.92 6.66 7.77
C TYR A 160 -2.46 7.95 7.12
N HIS A 161 -1.72 8.55 6.19
CA HIS A 161 -2.14 9.75 5.47
C HIS A 161 -2.38 9.42 4.00
N ILE A 162 -3.58 9.72 3.52
CA ILE A 162 -4.02 9.49 2.14
C ILE A 162 -4.11 10.82 1.40
N VAL A 163 -3.40 10.97 0.30
CA VAL A 163 -3.45 12.17 -0.54
C VAL A 163 -4.23 11.84 -1.80
N ILE A 164 -5.23 12.67 -2.12
CA ILE A 164 -6.09 12.53 -3.30
C ILE A 164 -5.76 13.63 -4.33
N ARG A 165 -5.51 13.21 -5.57
CA ARG A 165 -5.15 14.07 -6.71
C ARG A 165 -5.95 13.66 -7.96
N LYS A 166 -6.00 14.51 -8.98
CA LYS A 166 -6.53 14.13 -10.30
C LYS A 166 -5.55 13.29 -11.10
N LYS A 167 -4.27 13.58 -10.95
CA LYS A 167 -3.17 12.93 -11.67
C LYS A 167 -1.89 13.08 -10.85
N ILE A 168 -1.25 11.96 -10.53
CA ILE A 168 0.05 11.87 -9.87
C ILE A 168 1.16 12.06 -10.91
N GLY A 169 1.01 11.43 -12.08
CA GLY A 169 2.02 11.45 -13.13
C GLY A 169 2.28 12.84 -13.70
N ILE A 170 3.57 13.19 -13.83
CA ILE A 170 4.03 14.43 -14.45
C ILE A 170 4.37 14.16 -15.92
N GLU A 171 3.93 15.05 -16.82
CA GLU A 171 4.32 14.97 -18.23
C GLU A 171 5.82 15.25 -18.40
N ASN A 172 6.48 14.46 -19.25
CA ASN A 172 7.93 14.52 -19.48
C ASN A 172 8.80 14.33 -18.22
N ALA A 173 8.31 13.55 -17.24
CA ALA A 173 9.07 13.24 -16.02
C ALA A 173 10.42 12.57 -16.29
N PHE A 174 10.51 11.80 -17.38
CA PHE A 174 11.76 11.20 -17.86
C PHE A 174 11.68 11.02 -19.38
N ILE A 175 12.84 10.84 -20.02
CA ILE A 175 12.94 10.43 -21.43
C ILE A 175 13.62 9.07 -21.47
N PHE A 176 13.02 8.12 -22.19
CA PHE A 176 13.63 6.84 -22.49
C PHE A 176 14.46 6.95 -23.78
N VAL A 177 15.76 6.78 -23.68
CA VAL A 177 16.73 6.81 -24.78
C VAL A 177 17.40 5.45 -24.89
N ASP A 178 17.11 4.75 -25.99
CA ASP A 178 17.71 3.46 -26.29
C ASP A 178 19.25 3.56 -26.36
N GLY A 179 19.94 2.58 -25.77
CA GLY A 179 21.40 2.56 -25.65
C GLY A 179 21.99 3.55 -24.63
N PHE A 180 21.18 4.34 -23.93
CA PHE A 180 21.66 5.22 -22.84
C PHE A 180 21.09 4.81 -21.48
N ASN A 181 19.77 4.91 -21.29
CA ASN A 181 19.10 4.56 -20.02
C ASN A 181 18.13 3.38 -20.16
N ILE A 182 18.16 2.66 -21.28
CA ILE A 182 17.38 1.45 -21.52
C ILE A 182 18.34 0.33 -21.90
N ASN A 183 18.28 -0.79 -21.17
CA ASN A 183 18.99 -2.03 -21.52
C ASN A 183 18.13 -2.97 -22.39
N LYS A 184 16.81 -2.93 -22.22
CA LYS A 184 15.86 -3.75 -22.98
C LYS A 184 14.50 -3.05 -23.06
N LEU A 185 13.92 -3.01 -24.25
CA LEU A 185 12.56 -2.55 -24.50
C LEU A 185 11.74 -3.72 -25.06
N SER A 186 10.55 -3.94 -24.52
CA SER A 186 9.58 -4.91 -25.04
C SER A 186 8.22 -4.25 -25.20
N PHE A 187 7.59 -4.47 -26.36
CA PHE A 187 6.26 -3.97 -26.66
C PHE A 187 5.35 -5.15 -27.04
N THR A 188 4.20 -5.23 -26.39
CA THR A 188 3.15 -6.19 -26.73
C THR A 188 1.97 -5.39 -27.26
N ASN A 189 1.53 -5.70 -28.47
CA ASN A 189 0.30 -5.16 -29.04
C ASN A 189 -0.76 -6.24 -28.96
N ASP A 190 -1.82 -5.98 -28.20
CA ASP A 190 -3.00 -6.82 -28.20
C ASP A 190 -4.06 -6.16 -29.08
N SER A 191 -4.64 -6.93 -30.00
CA SER A 191 -5.67 -6.45 -30.93
C SER A 191 -7.06 -6.98 -30.59
N THR A 192 -7.27 -7.42 -29.35
CA THR A 192 -8.57 -7.86 -28.83
C THR A 192 -9.25 -6.83 -27.92
#